data_AF-A0A2E3FNS8-F1
#
_entry.id   AF-A0A2E3FNS8-F1
#
_cell.length_a   1.000
_cell.length_b   1.000
_cell.length_c   1.000
_cell.angle_alpha   90.00
_cell.angle_beta   90.00
_cell.angle_gamma   90.00
#
_symmetry.space_group_name_H-M   'P 1'
#
loop_
_entity.id
_entity.type
_entity.pdbx_description
1 polymer ?
#
loop_
_entity_poly.entity_id
_entity_poly.type
_entity_poly.pdbx_seq_one_letter_code
_entity_poly.pdbx_strand_id
1 'polypeptide(L)'
;MKHQKRIHNGKNRVTGRKISQRSEIKETTKTRAMGRPNTFGMPILRRPTQQHCNCSSSERILVNERLFAELMLVPQRQWPMDWDELTGTWVCNRLPSSFVKKHRKHMRHFREYARNRIGL
;
A
#
# COMPACT_ATOMS: atom_id res chain seq x y z
N MET A 1 41.61 -2.72 -45.15
CA MET A 1 41.76 -2.96 -43.69
C MET A 1 40.38 -2.85 -43.03
N LYS A 2 39.91 -3.89 -42.31
CA LYS A 2 38.60 -3.85 -41.64
C LYS A 2 38.70 -3.07 -40.32
N HIS A 3 38.02 -1.93 -40.21
CA HIS A 3 37.88 -1.23 -38.94
C HIS A 3 36.99 -2.02 -37.98
N GLN A 4 37.60 -2.63 -36.95
CA GLN A 4 36.84 -3.23 -35.84
C GLN A 4 36.41 -2.14 -34.86
N LYS A 5 35.10 -2.02 -34.66
CA LYS A 5 34.52 -1.11 -33.67
C LYS A 5 34.88 -1.60 -32.25
N ARG A 6 35.70 -0.83 -31.52
CA ARG A 6 36.14 -1.14 -30.15
C ARG A 6 35.03 -1.11 -29.09
N ILE A 7 33.87 -0.54 -29.41
CA ILE A 7 32.80 -0.25 -28.45
C ILE A 7 31.49 -0.87 -28.93
N HIS A 8 30.79 -1.51 -28.00
CA HIS A 8 29.41 -1.97 -28.18
C HIS A 8 28.63 -1.68 -26.89
N ASN A 9 27.49 -1.03 -27.00
CA ASN A 9 26.61 -0.68 -25.88
C ASN A 9 27.32 0.02 -24.70
N GLY A 10 28.20 0.98 -25.01
CA GLY A 10 28.94 1.77 -24.01
C GLY A 10 30.02 1.00 -23.23
N LYS A 11 30.32 -0.22 -23.65
CA LYS A 11 31.38 -1.07 -23.07
C LYS A 11 32.46 -1.35 -24.10
N ASN A 12 33.69 -1.49 -23.61
CA ASN A 12 34.79 -1.97 -24.44
C ASN A 12 34.53 -3.45 -24.78
N ARG A 13 34.54 -3.81 -26.07
CA ARG A 13 34.25 -5.19 -26.50
C ARG A 13 35.28 -6.20 -26.05
N VAL A 14 36.53 -5.79 -25.85
CA VAL A 14 37.63 -6.70 -25.48
C VAL A 14 37.63 -6.95 -23.98
N THR A 15 37.43 -5.92 -23.17
CA THR A 15 37.53 -6.03 -21.70
C THR A 15 36.17 -6.10 -21.00
N GLY A 16 35.06 -5.86 -21.69
CA GLY A 16 33.70 -5.88 -21.15
C GLY A 16 33.37 -4.76 -20.16
N ARG A 17 34.35 -3.92 -19.79
CA ARG A 17 34.18 -2.85 -18.80
C ARG A 17 33.49 -1.63 -19.42
N LYS A 18 32.64 -0.96 -18.61
CA LYS A 18 32.01 0.31 -19.00
C LYS A 18 33.09 1.38 -19.14
N ILE A 19 33.10 2.08 -20.28
CA ILE A 19 34.03 3.19 -20.51
C ILE A 19 33.37 4.42 -19.89
N SER A 20 33.91 4.92 -18.77
CA SER A 20 33.41 6.16 -18.16
C SER A 20 33.79 7.33 -19.05
N GLN A 21 32.82 7.91 -19.76
CA GLN A 21 33.01 9.21 -20.39
C GLN A 21 33.05 10.26 -19.29
N ARG A 22 34.26 10.72 -18.95
CA ARG A 22 34.46 11.88 -18.08
C ARG A 22 34.32 13.11 -18.96
N SER A 23 33.14 13.71 -19.00
CA SER A 23 32.96 15.01 -19.66
C SER A 23 33.57 16.09 -18.78
N GLU A 24 34.45 16.89 -19.38
CA GLU A 24 35.12 18.04 -18.77
C GLU A 24 34.09 19.00 -18.15
N ILE A 25 34.25 19.24 -16.86
CA ILE A 25 33.41 20.13 -16.06
C ILE A 25 33.85 21.55 -16.42
N LYS A 26 33.06 22.27 -17.23
CA LYS A 26 33.15 23.73 -17.27
C LYS A 26 32.43 24.27 -16.03
N GLU A 27 33.22 24.92 -15.18
CA GLU A 27 32.82 25.61 -13.97
C GLU A 27 31.85 26.76 -14.28
N THR A 28 30.59 26.63 -13.86
CA THR A 28 29.77 27.80 -13.46
C THR A 28 28.82 27.39 -12.33
N THR A 29 29.23 27.79 -11.13
CA THR A 29 28.57 27.99 -9.84
C THR A 29 27.03 27.84 -9.72
N LYS A 30 26.65 26.92 -8.81
CA LYS A 30 25.52 26.90 -7.84
C LYS A 30 24.14 27.43 -8.28
N THR A 31 23.19 26.50 -8.40
CA THR A 31 21.96 26.49 -7.59
C THR A 31 21.42 25.06 -7.45
N ARG A 32 21.02 24.69 -6.24
CA ARG A 32 20.35 23.42 -5.92
C ARG A 32 19.11 23.21 -6.80
N ALA A 33 19.16 22.23 -7.69
CA ALA A 33 17.98 21.50 -8.17
C ALA A 33 18.44 20.13 -8.68
N MET A 34 18.67 19.21 -7.75
CA MET A 34 18.77 17.79 -8.06
C MET A 34 17.44 17.35 -8.68
N GLY A 35 17.47 16.89 -9.95
CA GLY A 35 16.43 16.04 -10.54
C GLY A 35 15.61 16.63 -11.70
N ARG A 36 16.18 16.63 -12.91
CA ARG A 36 15.45 16.32 -14.15
C ARG A 36 16.13 15.08 -14.77
N PRO A 37 15.55 14.25 -15.67
CA PRO A 37 14.29 14.41 -16.42
C PRO A 37 13.39 13.15 -16.43
N ASN A 38 12.22 13.29 -17.04
CA ASN A 38 11.24 12.23 -17.33
C ASN A 38 11.87 10.97 -17.96
N THR A 39 11.79 9.84 -17.26
CA THR A 39 11.88 8.50 -17.86
C THR A 39 10.64 7.71 -17.47
N PHE A 40 9.67 7.63 -18.39
CA PHE A 40 8.68 6.55 -18.56
C PHE A 40 8.19 5.81 -17.29
N GLY A 41 7.92 6.54 -16.21
CA GLY A 41 7.16 6.03 -15.09
C GLY A 41 5.70 6.18 -15.45
N MET A 42 4.99 5.07 -15.63
CA MET A 42 3.53 5.06 -15.65
C MET A 42 3.03 6.05 -14.60
N PRO A 43 2.10 6.97 -14.92
CA PRO A 43 1.58 7.88 -13.92
C PRO A 43 1.17 7.02 -12.73
N ILE A 44 1.68 7.35 -11.54
CA ILE A 44 1.22 6.71 -10.31
C ILE A 44 -0.24 7.14 -10.21
N LEU A 45 -1.13 6.37 -10.84
CA LEU A 45 -2.56 6.56 -10.76
C LEU A 45 -2.84 6.49 -9.26
N ARG A 46 -3.23 7.64 -8.69
CA ARG A 46 -3.55 7.72 -7.27
C ARG A 46 -4.50 6.58 -6.99
N ARG A 47 -4.11 5.67 -6.08
CA ARG A 47 -4.99 4.56 -5.67
C ARG A 47 -6.35 5.18 -5.36
N PRO A 48 -7.44 4.66 -5.93
CA PRO A 48 -8.77 5.22 -5.72
C PRO A 48 -8.97 5.42 -4.22
N THR A 49 -9.23 6.67 -3.84
CA THR A 49 -9.52 7.05 -2.45
C THR A 49 -10.63 6.14 -1.96
N GLN A 50 -10.44 5.55 -0.77
CA GLN A 50 -11.42 4.64 -0.19
C GLN A 50 -12.80 5.31 -0.26
N GLN A 51 -13.75 4.67 -0.94
CA GLN A 51 -15.12 5.16 -0.99
C GLN A 51 -15.63 5.30 0.45
N HIS A 52 -15.74 6.53 0.92
CA HIS A 52 -16.36 6.82 2.20
C HIS A 52 -17.85 6.63 2.04
N CYS A 53 -18.53 5.96 2.99
CA CYS A 53 -19.99 6.01 2.98
C CYS A 53 -20.44 7.44 3.22
N ASN A 54 -21.49 7.86 2.52
CA ASN A 54 -22.13 9.16 2.68
C ASN A 54 -23.15 9.17 3.85
N CYS A 55 -23.01 8.23 4.80
CA CYS A 55 -23.96 8.10 5.90
C CYS A 55 -23.85 9.32 6.82
N SER A 56 -25.01 9.91 7.14
CA SER A 56 -25.13 10.97 8.14
C SER A 56 -24.80 10.43 9.55
N SER A 57 -24.56 11.31 10.53
CA SER A 57 -24.18 10.90 11.88
C SER A 57 -25.21 9.98 12.55
N SER A 58 -26.50 10.27 12.38
CA SER A 58 -27.60 9.44 12.89
C SER A 58 -27.71 8.10 12.14
N GLU A 59 -27.56 8.10 10.82
CA GLU A 59 -27.55 6.87 10.02
C GLU A 59 -26.38 5.94 10.38
N ARG A 60 -25.21 6.50 10.71
CA ARG A 60 -24.05 5.69 11.11
C ARG A 60 -24.33 4.84 12.32
N ILE A 61 -25.06 5.36 13.32
CA ILE A 61 -25.40 4.60 14.53
C ILE A 61 -26.29 3.41 14.15
N LEU A 62 -27.35 3.65 13.37
CA LEU A 62 -28.26 2.60 12.93
C LEU A 62 -27.56 1.53 12.06
N VAL A 63 -26.69 1.96 11.14
CA VAL A 63 -25.90 1.06 10.30
C VAL A 63 -24.90 0.27 11.15
N ASN A 64 -24.26 0.90 12.13
CA ASN A 64 -23.32 0.22 13.02
C ASN A 64 -24.01 -0.86 13.86
N GLU A 65 -25.17 -0.57 14.44
CA GLU A 65 -25.94 -1.56 15.20
C GLU A 65 -26.39 -2.74 14.32
N ARG A 66 -26.85 -2.47 13.08
CA ARG A 66 -27.19 -3.54 12.12
C ARG A 66 -25.98 -4.39 11.76
N LEU A 67 -24.85 -3.76 11.44
CA LEU A 67 -23.60 -4.46 11.11
C LEU A 67 -23.09 -5.27 12.30
N PHE A 68 -23.27 -4.77 13.53
CA PHE A 68 -22.90 -5.49 14.73
C PHE A 68 -23.75 -6.73 14.93
N ALA A 69 -25.07 -6.62 14.76
CA ALA A 69 -25.96 -7.78 14.77
C ALA A 69 -25.58 -8.81 13.70
N GLU A 70 -25.27 -8.38 12.47
CA GLU A 70 -24.79 -9.27 11.41
C GLU A 70 -23.44 -9.92 11.77
N LEU A 71 -22.52 -9.18 12.40
CA LEU A 71 -21.22 -9.67 12.83
C LEU A 71 -21.36 -10.79 13.89
N MET A 72 -22.29 -10.62 14.84
CA MET A 72 -22.56 -11.63 15.88
C MET A 72 -23.13 -12.94 15.32
N LEU A 73 -23.73 -12.90 14.13
CA LEU A 73 -24.21 -14.09 13.43
C LEU A 73 -23.09 -14.80 12.64
N VAL A 74 -21.91 -14.19 12.51
CA VAL A 74 -20.80 -14.81 11.78
C VAL A 74 -20.25 -15.99 12.59
N PRO A 75 -20.21 -17.22 12.01
CA PRO A 75 -19.68 -18.38 12.72
C PRO A 75 -18.23 -18.18 13.17
N GLN A 76 -17.91 -18.58 14.40
CA GLN A 76 -16.57 -18.43 15.01
C GLN A 76 -15.43 -18.96 14.12
N ARG A 77 -15.66 -20.04 13.36
CA ARG A 77 -14.67 -20.59 12.39
C ARG A 77 -14.18 -19.61 11.31
N GLN A 78 -14.92 -18.54 11.03
CA GLN A 78 -14.54 -17.52 10.06
C GLN A 78 -13.74 -16.38 10.68
N TRP A 79 -13.65 -16.33 12.01
CA TRP A 79 -12.90 -15.31 12.71
C TRP A 79 -11.42 -15.65 12.67
N PRO A 80 -10.55 -14.65 12.39
CA PRO A 80 -9.12 -14.83 12.50
C PRO A 80 -8.75 -14.90 13.98
N MET A 81 -8.54 -16.10 14.49
CA MET A 81 -8.05 -16.33 15.85
C MET A 81 -6.53 -16.28 15.85
N ASP A 82 -5.96 -15.49 16.74
CA ASP A 82 -4.54 -15.45 17.02
C ASP A 82 -4.32 -16.10 18.40
N TRP A 83 -3.26 -16.90 18.55
CA TRP A 83 -2.90 -17.46 19.85
C TRP A 83 -2.21 -16.36 20.67
N ASP A 84 -2.73 -16.08 21.86
CA ASP A 84 -2.11 -15.17 22.80
C ASP A 84 -1.32 -15.97 23.85
N GLU A 85 0.01 -15.85 23.79
CA GLU A 85 0.93 -16.55 24.71
C GLU A 85 0.79 -16.08 26.16
N LEU A 86 0.36 -14.84 26.39
CA LEU A 86 0.26 -14.28 27.74
C LEU A 86 -0.95 -14.84 28.49
N THR A 87 -2.08 -14.95 27.80
CA THR A 87 -3.33 -15.47 28.39
C THR A 87 -3.50 -16.97 28.19
N GLY A 88 -2.73 -17.58 27.27
CA GLY A 88 -2.88 -18.98 26.88
C GLY A 88 -4.23 -19.26 26.21
N THR A 89 -4.81 -18.26 25.54
CA THR A 89 -6.11 -18.38 24.89
C THR A 89 -6.04 -17.95 23.42
N TRP A 90 -6.96 -18.50 22.61
CA TRP A 90 -7.19 -18.01 21.26
C TRP A 90 -8.02 -16.73 21.35
N VAL A 91 -7.44 -15.60 20.94
CA VAL A 91 -8.08 -14.28 20.97
C VAL A 91 -8.36 -13.82 19.56
N CYS A 92 -9.50 -13.17 19.35
CA CYS A 92 -9.81 -12.55 18.08
C CYS A 92 -9.67 -11.03 18.16
N ASN A 93 -8.61 -10.50 17.53
CA ASN A 93 -8.34 -9.06 17.48
C ASN A 93 -8.73 -8.42 16.14
N ARG A 94 -9.33 -9.20 15.22
CA ARG A 94 -9.57 -8.75 13.84
C ARG A 94 -10.94 -9.19 13.33
N LEU A 95 -11.59 -8.31 12.57
CA LEU A 95 -12.85 -8.64 11.91
C LEU A 95 -12.66 -9.70 10.81
N PRO A 96 -13.63 -10.62 10.61
CA PRO A 96 -13.60 -11.60 9.52
C PRO A 96 -13.44 -10.93 8.15
N SER A 97 -12.53 -11.47 7.32
CA SER A 97 -12.22 -10.86 6.01
C SER A 97 -13.42 -10.86 5.05
N SER A 98 -14.28 -11.88 5.12
CA SER A 98 -15.54 -11.98 4.37
C SER A 98 -16.49 -10.83 4.73
N PHE A 99 -16.67 -10.59 6.02
CA PHE A 99 -17.49 -9.50 6.55
C PHE A 99 -16.96 -8.13 6.11
N VAL A 100 -15.66 -7.89 6.25
CA VAL A 100 -15.00 -6.63 5.86
C VAL A 100 -15.17 -6.37 4.35
N LYS A 101 -15.05 -7.41 3.52
CA LYS A 101 -15.25 -7.30 2.07
C LYS A 101 -16.70 -6.95 1.73
N LYS A 102 -17.67 -7.64 2.33
CA LYS A 102 -19.12 -7.43 2.10
C LYS A 102 -19.54 -6.00 2.47
N HIS A 103 -19.04 -5.48 3.58
CA HIS A 103 -19.47 -4.19 4.14
C HIS A 103 -18.41 -3.08 3.99
N ARG A 104 -17.50 -3.21 3.02
CA ARG A 104 -16.32 -2.35 2.82
C ARG A 104 -16.62 -0.85 2.90
N LYS A 105 -17.76 -0.39 2.39
CA LYS A 105 -18.18 1.02 2.38
C LYS A 105 -18.37 1.60 3.79
N HIS A 106 -18.80 0.78 4.74
CA HIS A 106 -19.13 1.18 6.11
C HIS A 106 -18.02 0.87 7.13
N MET A 107 -16.98 0.13 6.72
CA MET A 107 -15.90 -0.32 7.61
C MET A 107 -15.13 0.81 8.27
N ARG A 108 -15.09 2.01 7.68
CA ARG A 108 -14.39 3.16 8.29
C ARG A 108 -15.00 3.52 9.66
N HIS A 109 -16.30 3.77 9.72
CA HIS A 109 -16.98 4.14 10.96
C HIS A 109 -17.34 2.92 11.81
N PHE A 110 -17.56 1.75 11.19
CA PHE A 110 -17.85 0.53 11.94
C PHE A 110 -16.64 0.02 12.74
N ARG A 111 -15.41 0.17 12.23
CA ARG A 111 -14.22 -0.22 12.99
C ARG A 111 -14.08 0.57 14.29
N GLU A 112 -14.28 1.88 14.25
CA GLU A 112 -14.26 2.74 15.43
C GLU A 112 -15.32 2.29 16.44
N TYR A 113 -16.53 2.00 15.96
CA TYR A 113 -17.60 1.46 16.79
C TYR A 113 -17.26 0.09 17.41
N ALA A 114 -16.70 -0.83 16.61
CA ALA A 114 -16.34 -2.16 17.07
C ALA A 114 -15.22 -2.13 18.12
N ARG A 115 -14.21 -1.26 17.98
CA ARG A 115 -13.17 -1.08 19.01
C ARG A 115 -13.77 -0.70 20.35
N ASN A 116 -14.68 0.27 20.34
CA ASN A 116 -15.30 0.78 21.57
C ASN A 116 -16.23 -0.24 22.23
N ARG A 117 -16.90 -1.10 21.44
CA ARG A 117 -17.94 -2.00 21.96
C ARG A 117 -17.43 -3.38 22.35
N ILE A 118 -16.50 -3.96 21.58
CA ILE A 118 -16.00 -5.33 21.79
C ILE A 118 -14.48 -5.41 21.95
N GLY A 119 -13.77 -4.28 22.00
CA GLY A 119 -12.34 -4.25 22.30
C GLY A 119 -11.44 -4.75 21.16
N LEU A 120 -11.92 -4.71 19.91
CA LEU A 120 -11.13 -5.00 18.69
C LEU A 120 -10.12 -3.90 18.34
#